data_AF-A0A081G0N0-F1
#
_entry.id   AF-A0A081G0N0-F1
#
_cell.length_a   1.000
_cell.length_b   1.000
_cell.length_c   1.000
_cell.angle_alpha   90.00
_cell.angle_beta   90.00
_cell.angle_gamma   90.00
#
_symmetry.space_group_name_H-M   'P 1'
#
loop_
_entity.id
_entity.type
_entity.pdbx_description
1 polymer ?
#
loop_
_entity_poly.entity_id
_entity_poly.type
_entity_poly.pdbx_seq_one_letter_code
_entity_poly.pdbx_strand_id
1 'polypeptide(L)' 'MLEASLAVRRGDRVTLEVRKGALLIRTTGTALQDARLNEQVDVENQSSGRQVRGTVTAPGVVTVR' A
#
# COMPACT_ATOMS: atom_id res chain seq x y z
N MET A 1 -24.83 2.37 -10.40
CA MET A 1 -23.45 2.68 -10.83
C MET A 1 -22.57 2.37 -9.65
N LEU A 2 -21.87 1.23 -9.67
CA LEU A 2 -21.08 0.78 -8.52
C LEU A 2 -19.83 1.67 -8.46
N GLU A 3 -19.84 2.69 -7.60
CA GLU A 3 -18.64 3.47 -7.35
C GLU A 3 -17.61 2.53 -6.76
N ALA A 4 -16.64 2.14 -7.58
CA ALA A 4 -15.52 1.32 -7.15
C ALA A 4 -14.77 2.12 -6.08
N SER A 5 -15.12 1.84 -4.82
CA SER A 5 -14.66 2.57 -3.66
C SER A 5 -13.15 2.44 -3.59
N LEU A 6 -12.48 3.58 -3.40
CA LEU A 6 -11.04 3.61 -3.21
C LEU A 6 -10.72 2.78 -1.97
N ALA A 7 -9.83 1.80 -2.14
CA ALA A 7 -9.37 0.97 -1.04
C ALA A 7 -8.35 1.72 -0.18
N VAL A 8 -7.62 2.66 -0.81
CA VAL A 8 -6.69 3.59 -0.17
C VAL A 8 -6.75 4.93 -0.90
N ARG A 9 -6.63 6.03 -0.16
CA ARG A 9 -6.55 7.39 -0.72
C ARG A 9 -5.18 8.00 -0.53
N ARG A 10 -4.85 8.99 -1.36
CA ARG A 10 -3.63 9.79 -1.17
C ARG A 10 -3.64 10.42 0.22
N GLY A 11 -2.54 10.22 0.96
CA GLY A 11 -2.37 10.67 2.34
C GLY A 11 -2.84 9.67 3.39
N ASP A 12 -3.56 8.60 3.00
CA ASP A 12 -3.98 7.57 3.95
C ASP A 12 -2.76 6.78 4.44
N ARG A 13 -2.82 6.42 5.72
CA ARG A 13 -1.83 5.55 6.33
C ARG A 13 -2.13 4.11 5.96
N VAL A 14 -1.15 3.43 5.37
CA VAL A 14 -1.27 2.05 4.90
C VAL A 14 -0.25 1.16 5.57
N THR A 15 -0.54 -0.12 5.65
CA THR A 15 0.39 -1.15 6.08
C THR A 15 1.05 -1.75 4.85
N LEU A 16 2.36 -1.60 4.78
CA LEU A 16 3.23 -2.19 3.76
C LEU A 16 3.65 -3.58 4.21
N GLU A 17 3.23 -4.60 3.47
CA GLU A 17 3.65 -5.98 3.67
C GLU A 17 4.69 -6.36 2.63
N VAL A 18 5.90 -6.70 3.08
CA VAL A 18 6.98 -7.18 2.23
C VAL A 18 7.22 -8.65 2.56
N ARG A 19 7.10 -9.52 1.57
CA ARG A 19 7.39 -10.95 1.73
C ARG A 19 8.68 -11.29 1.01
N LYS A 20 9.67 -11.80 1.75
CA LYS A 20 10.94 -12.29 1.21
C LYS A 20 11.20 -13.71 1.71
N GLY A 21 10.79 -14.70 0.92
CA GLY A 21 10.82 -16.12 1.31
C GLY A 21 9.89 -16.39 2.50
N ALA A 22 10.45 -16.87 3.62
CA ALA A 22 9.72 -17.09 4.87
C ALA A 22 9.56 -15.81 5.72
N LEU A 23 10.27 -14.73 5.38
CA LEU A 23 10.22 -13.49 6.15
C LEU A 23 9.06 -12.61 5.68
N LEU A 24 8.17 -12.25 6.61
CA LEU A 24 7.11 -11.26 6.42
C LEU A 24 7.45 -10.02 7.23
N ILE A 25 7.74 -8.93 6.54
CA ILE A 25 8.01 -7.63 7.14
C ILE A 25 6.75 -6.79 6.99
N ARG A 26 6.26 -6.22 8.09
CA ARG A 26 5.17 -5.24 8.07
C ARG A 26 5.72 -3.90 8.49
N THR A 27 5.49 -2.90 7.67
CA THR A 27 5.91 -1.51 7.91
C THR A 27 4.74 -0.58 7.67
N THR A 28 4.86 0.63 8.17
CA THR A 28 3.83 1.66 7.96
C THR A 28 4.27 2.58 6.83
N GLY A 29 3.33 2.92 5.96
CA GLY A 29 3.55 3.86 4.87
C GLY A 29 2.41 4.86 4.72
N THR A 30 2.64 5.86 3.89
CA THR A 30 1.62 6.84 3.49
C THR A 30 1.37 6.66 2.00
N ALA A 31 0.12 6.41 1.60
CA ALA A 31 -0.23 6.32 0.19
C ALA A 31 0.00 7.69 -0.49
N LEU A 32 0.72 7.72 -1.60
CA LEU A 32 1.01 8.95 -2.36
C LEU A 32 -0.01 9.20 -3.47
N GLN A 33 -0.85 8.21 -3.77
CA GLN A 33 -1.94 8.28 -4.74
C GLN A 33 -3.13 7.46 -4.27
N ASP A 34 -4.28 7.71 -4.87
CA ASP A 34 -5.49 6.92 -4.67
C ASP A 34 -5.39 5.60 -5.43
N ALA A 35 -5.85 4.50 -4.83
CA ALA A 35 -5.89 3.21 -5.49
C ALA A 35 -7.03 2.33 -4.98
N ARG A 36 -7.50 1.47 -5.86
CA ARG A 36 -8.51 0.46 -5.56
C ARG A 36 -7.88 -0.87 -5.18
N LEU A 37 -8.73 -1.77 -4.72
CA LEU A 37 -8.33 -3.15 -4.45
C LEU A 37 -7.73 -3.77 -5.71
N ASN A 38 -6.58 -4.43 -5.57
CA ASN A 38 -5.78 -5.03 -6.63
C ASN A 38 -5.14 -4.04 -7.63
N GLU A 39 -5.20 -2.72 -7.38
CA GLU A 39 -4.45 -1.73 -8.16
C GLU A 39 -3.06 -1.48 -7.56
N GLN A 40 -2.16 -0.95 -8.39
CA GLN A 40 -0.86 -0.49 -7.94
C GLN A 40 -0.98 0.90 -7.32
N VAL A 41 -0.22 1.10 -6.25
CA VAL A 41 -0.16 2.36 -5.52
C VAL A 41 1.28 2.66 -5.16
N ASP A 42 1.71 3.90 -5.37
CA ASP A 42 2.95 4.40 -4.80
C ASP A 42 2.71 4.81 -3.35
N VAL A 43 3.57 4.36 -2.46
CA VAL A 43 3.50 4.57 -1.02
C VAL A 43 4.85 5.07 -0.55
N GLU A 44 4.87 6.06 0.32
CA GLU A 44 6.08 6.44 1.03
C GLU A 44 6.23 5.59 2.28
N ASN A 45 7.31 4.84 2.39
CA ASN A 45 7.61 4.09 3.60
C ASN A 45 8.06 5.06 4.70
N GLN A 46 7.26 5.18 5.77
CA GLN A 46 7.58 6.09 6.89
C GLN A 46 8.83 5.65 7.67
N SER A 47 9.20 4.36 7.61
CA SER A 47 10.39 3.85 8.29
C SER A 47 11.69 4.26 7.62
N SER A 48 11.70 4.46 6.30
CA SER A 48 12.91 4.76 5.53
C SER A 48 12.86 6.07 4.74
N GLY A 49 11.68 6.72 4.68
CA GLY A 49 11.43 7.88 3.82
C GLY A 49 11.54 7.60 2.32
N ARG A 50 11.42 6.33 1.91
CA ARG A 50 11.55 5.93 0.50
C ARG A 50 10.19 5.69 -0.12
N GLN A 51 10.00 6.19 -1.33
CA GLN A 51 8.86 5.85 -2.16
C GLN A 51 9.02 4.41 -2.69
N VAL A 52 8.02 3.57 -2.42
CA VAL A 52 7.92 2.18 -2.83
C VAL A 52 6.61 1.96 -3.57
N ARG A 53 6.65 1.13 -4.60
CA ARG A 53 5.47 0.77 -5.38
C ARG A 53 4.97 -0.59 -4.93
N GLY A 54 3.69 -0.68 -4.59
CA GLY A 54 3.06 -1.93 -4.15
C GLY A 54 1.70 -2.13 -4.79
N THR A 55 1.07 -3.24 -4.46
CA THR A 55 -0.30 -3.58 -4.89
C THR A 55 -1.21 -3.62 -3.68
N VAL A 56 -2.36 -2.95 -3.78
CA VAL A 56 -3.35 -2.93 -2.70
C VAL A 56 -4.02 -4.30 -2.62
N THR A 57 -3.79 -5.04 -1.55
CA THR A 57 -4.38 -6.37 -1.35
C THR A 57 -5.60 -6.34 -0.44
N ALA A 58 -5.73 -5.30 0.38
CA ALA A 58 -6.91 -5.02 1.20
C ALA A 58 -7.00 -3.50 1.46
N PRO A 59 -8.14 -2.97 1.92
CA PRO A 59 -8.25 -1.57 2.33
C PRO A 59 -7.19 -1.23 3.39
N GLY A 60 -6.33 -0.24 3.09
CA GLY A 60 -5.22 0.13 3.96
C GLY A 60 -4.04 -0.86 3.99
N VAL A 61 -4.02 -1.91 3.15
CA VAL A 61 -2.93 -2.90 3.09
C VAL A 61 -2.34 -2.98 1.69
N VAL A 62 -1.03 -2.79 1.61
CA VAL A 62 -0.26 -2.76 0.37
C VAL A 62 0.83 -3.80 0.44
N THR A 63 0.84 -4.75 -0.49
CA THR A 63 1.92 -5.72 -0.61
C THR A 63 2.97 -5.21 -1.59
N VAL A 64 4.22 -5.20 -1.16
CA VAL A 64 5.38 -4.89 -2.00
C VAL A 64 6.16 -6.17 -2.22
N ARG A 65 6.46 -6.47 -3.49
CA ARG A 65 7.17 -7.67 -3.96
C ARG A 65 8.42 -7.29 -4.71
#